data_AF-A0A392S767-F1
#
_entry.id   AF-A0A392S767-F1
#
_cell.length_a   1.000
_cell.length_b   1.000
_cell.length_c   1.000
_cell.angle_alpha   90.00
_cell.angle_beta   90.00
_cell.angle_gamma   90.00
#
_symmetry.space_group_name_H-M   'P 1'
#
loop_
_entity.id
_entity.type
_entity.pdbx_description
1 polymer ?
#
loop_
_entity_poly.entity_id
_entity_poly.type
_entity_poly.pdbx_seq_one_letter_code
_entity_poly.pdbx_strand_id
1 'polypeptide(L)' 'MAPYEALYGRRCQTPLCWYQDGESMIVGPEMVQQTTDKVKQIQARLKVTHDRQRSYADKRRRPLEFE' A
#
# COMPACT_ATOMS: atom_id res chain seq x y z
N MET A 1 -32.36 -15.55 24.29
CA MET A 1 -31.39 -14.52 23.87
C MET A 1 -30.03 -14.97 24.36
N ALA A 2 -29.17 -15.45 23.45
CA ALA A 2 -27.88 -16.00 23.83
C ALA A 2 -26.93 -14.86 24.25
N PRO A 3 -25.98 -15.08 25.18
CA PRO A 3 -25.12 -14.03 25.71
C PRO A 3 -24.34 -13.26 24.63
N TYR A 4 -23.98 -13.93 23.54
CA TYR A 4 -23.20 -13.35 22.44
C TYR A 4 -24.02 -12.33 21.61
N GLU A 5 -25.34 -12.54 21.45
CA GLU A 5 -26.22 -11.66 20.69
C GLU A 5 -26.48 -10.34 21.43
N ALA A 6 -26.44 -10.36 22.77
CA ALA A 6 -26.55 -9.15 23.59
C ALA A 6 -25.28 -8.30 23.56
N LEU A 7 -24.11 -8.94 23.48
CA LEU A 7 -22.81 -8.25 23.42
C LEU A 7 -22.52 -7.64 22.05
N TYR A 8 -22.96 -8.30 20.98
CA TYR A 8 -22.69 -7.92 19.61
C TYR A 8 -23.97 -7.72 18.80
N GLY A 9 -25.04 -7.23 19.42
CA GLY A 9 -26.36 -7.01 18.81
C GLY A 9 -26.41 -6.07 17.59
N ARG A 10 -25.26 -5.63 17.08
CA ARG A 10 -25.05 -5.05 15.75
C ARG A 10 -24.00 -5.88 15.01
N ARG A 11 -24.14 -5.98 13.68
CA ARG A 11 -23.09 -6.55 12.79
C ARG A 11 -21.73 -5.97 13.21
N CYS A 12 -20.84 -6.82 13.72
CA CYS A 12 -19.54 -6.42 14.23
C CYS A 12 -18.80 -5.63 13.14
N GLN A 13 -18.62 -4.33 13.34
CA GLN A 13 -17.68 -3.54 12.54
C GLN A 13 -16.28 -3.85 13.06
N THR A 14 -15.59 -4.76 12.39
CA THR A 14 -14.16 -4.95 12.59
C THR A 14 -13.44 -3.64 12.24
N PRO A 15 -12.29 -3.29 12.86
CA PRO A 15 -11.51 -2.10 12.49
C PRO A 15 -11.11 -2.06 11.00
N LEU A 16 -11.06 -3.24 10.37
CA LEU A 16 -10.84 -3.41 8.93
C LEU A 16 -12.02 -2.96 8.05
N CYS A 17 -13.20 -2.71 8.64
CA CYS A 17 -14.45 -2.37 7.97
C CYS A 17 -14.94 -0.95 8.34
N TRP A 18 -14.02 -0.03 8.61
CA TRP A 18 -14.32 1.40 8.57
C TRP A 18 -14.35 1.89 7.12
N TYR A 19 -15.36 1.47 6.36
CA TYR A 19 -15.81 2.23 5.20
C TYR A 19 -16.97 3.10 5.68
N GLN A 20 -16.65 4.32 6.12
CA GLN A 20 -17.63 5.39 6.13
C GLN A 20 -17.84 5.79 4.67
N ASP A 21 -18.74 5.05 3.99
CA ASP A 21 -19.33 5.50 2.75
C ASP A 21 -20.14 6.77 3.07
N GLY A 22 -19.66 7.91 2.57
CA GLY A 22 -20.34 9.19 2.80
C GLY A 22 -19.66 10.40 2.19
N GLU A 23 -18.37 10.31 1.88
CA GLU A 23 -17.70 11.32 1.07
C GLU A 23 -16.90 10.61 -0.02
N SER A 24 -17.59 10.17 -1.07
CA SER A 24 -16.99 10.31 -2.40
C SER A 24 -16.79 11.80 -2.61
N MET A 25 -15.77 12.37 -1.96
CA MET A 25 -15.34 13.73 -2.19
C MET A 25 -15.21 13.79 -3.70
N ILE A 26 -15.96 14.68 -4.34
CA ILE A 26 -15.81 14.98 -5.75
C ILE A 26 -14.45 15.67 -5.83
N VAL A 27 -13.40 14.85 -5.73
CA VAL A 27 -12.02 15.27 -5.83
C VAL A 27 -11.89 15.68 -7.28
N GLY A 28 -11.83 16.99 -7.51
CA GLY A 28 -11.74 17.54 -8.85
C GLY A 28 -10.62 16.85 -9.65
N PRO A 29 -10.75 16.75 -10.97
CA PRO A 29 -9.81 16.01 -11.82
C PRO A 29 -8.35 16.44 -11.63
N GLU A 30 -8.11 17.68 -11.24
CA GLU A 30 -6.79 18.20 -10.90
C GLU A 30 -6.15 17.48 -9.69
N MET A 31 -6.90 17.27 -8.61
CA MET A 31 -6.39 16.56 -7.43
C MET A 31 -6.16 15.06 -7.71
N VAL A 32 -6.99 14.45 -8.57
CA VAL A 32 -6.76 13.07 -9.05
C VAL A 32 -5.47 12.98 -9.86
N GLN A 33 -5.20 13.95 -10.74
CA GLN A 33 -3.96 14.01 -11.50
C GLN A 33 -2.75 14.20 -10.59
N GLN A 34 -2.80 15.18 -9.68
CA GLN A 34 -1.72 15.45 -8.73
C GLN A 34 -1.39 14.22 -7.85
N THR A 35 -2.41 13.51 -7.37
CA THR A 35 -2.20 12.29 -6.57
C THR A 35 -1.64 11.15 -7.43
N THR A 36 -2.13 10.99 -8.66
CA THR A 36 -1.61 10.00 -9.61
C THR A 36 -0.13 10.23 -9.93
N ASP A 37 0.28 11.48 -10.12
CA ASP A 37 1.68 11.82 -10.41
C ASP A 37 2.58 11.58 -9.20
N LYS A 38 2.11 11.89 -7.99
CA LYS A 38 2.81 11.54 -6.75
C LYS A 38 2.95 10.02 -6.58
N VAL A 39 1.91 9.25 -6.89
CA VAL A 39 1.95 7.78 -6.86
C VAL A 39 2.99 7.24 -7.86
N LYS A 40 3.00 7.75 -9.10
CA LYS A 40 4.02 7.38 -10.11
C LYS A 40 5.43 7.69 -9.62
N GLN A 41 5.64 8.85 -8.98
CA GLN A 41 6.94 9.23 -8.44
C GLN A 41 7.41 8.27 -7.34
N ILE A 42 6.51 7.86 -6.44
CA ILE A 42 6.81 6.89 -5.38
C ILE A 42 7.18 5.53 -5.99
N GLN A 43 6.40 5.05 -6.96
CA GLN A 43 6.68 3.78 -7.64
C GLN A 43 8.04 3.79 -8.34
N ALA A 44 8.40 4.90 -9.00
CA ALA A 44 9.71 5.03 -9.64
C ALA A 44 10.86 4.94 -8.61
N ARG A 45 10.73 5.62 -7.47
CA ARG A 45 11.74 5.58 -6.38
C ARG A 45 11.85 4.18 -5.77
N LEU A 46 10.73 3.49 -5.57
CA LEU A 46 10.70 2.11 -5.08
C LEU A 46 11.38 1.15 -6.07
N LYS A 47 11.15 1.32 -7.37
CA LYS A 47 11.81 0.50 -8.39
C LYS A 47 13.33 0.71 -8.39
N VAL A 48 13.80 1.95 -8.35
CA VAL A 48 15.24 2.25 -8.31
C VAL A 48 15.91 1.67 -7.06
N THR A 49 15.27 1.78 -5.90
CA THR A 49 15.81 1.22 -4.65
C THR A 49 15.84 -0.31 -4.69
N HIS A 50 14.78 -0.95 -5.18
CA HIS A 50 14.74 -2.39 -5.39
C HIS A 50 15.83 -2.87 -6.36
N ASP A 51 15.99 -2.20 -7.50
CA ASP A 51 16.99 -2.56 -8.51
C ASP A 51 18.42 -2.41 -7.97
N ARG A 52 18.68 -1.38 -7.14
CA ARG A 52 19.96 -1.24 -6.42
C ARG A 52 20.20 -2.41 -5.46
N GLN A 53 19.21 -2.73 -4.61
CA GLN A 53 19.30 -3.87 -3.68
C GLN A 53 19.57 -5.19 -4.42
N ARG A 54 18.85 -5.42 -5.52
CA ARG A 54 19.03 -6.58 -6.38
C ARG A 54 20.42 -6.63 -6.99
N SER A 55 20.94 -5.51 -7.51
CA SER A 55 22.30 -5.43 -8.02
C SER A 55 23.36 -5.76 -6.97
N TYR A 56 23.22 -5.28 -5.73
CA TYR A 56 24.12 -5.65 -4.64
C TYR A 56 24.07 -7.14 -4.32
N ALA A 57 22.87 -7.71 -4.22
CA ALA A 57 22.69 -9.13 -3.97
C ALA A 57 23.27 -10.00 -5.09
N ASP A 58 23.01 -9.64 -6.35
CA ASP A 58 23.47 -10.38 -7.52
C ASP A 58 24.99 -10.32 -7.69
N LYS A 59 25.62 -9.16 -7.44
CA LYS A 59 27.09 -9.02 -7.43
C LYS A 59 27.75 -9.88 -6.35
N ARG A 60 27.09 -10.07 -5.20
CA ARG A 60 27.60 -10.94 -4.13
C ARG A 60 27.28 -12.43 -4.32
N ARG A 61 26.43 -12.77 -5.28
CA ARG A 61 26.07 -14.16 -5.63
C ARG A 61 26.92 -14.75 -6.75
N ARG A 62 27.54 -13.91 -7.58
CA ARG A 62 28.52 -14.37 -8.58
C ARG A 62 29.88 -14.57 -7.90
N PRO A 63 30.64 -15.63 -8.26
CA PRO A 63 32.01 -15.77 -7.78
C PRO A 63 32.83 -14.55 -8.23
N LEU A 64 33.57 -13.97 -7.29
CA LEU A 64 34.51 -12.89 -7.59
C LEU A 64 35.70 -13.50 -8.33
N GLU A 65 35.83 -13.22 -9.62
CA GLU A 65 37.05 -13.50 -10.37
C GLU A 65 38.03 -12.35 -10.10
N PHE A 66 39.14 -12.69 -9.45
CA PHE A 66 40.29 -11.81 -9.26
C PHE A 66 41.39 -12.28 -10.23
N GLU A 67 41.99 -11.35 -10.97
CA GLU A 67 43.19 -11.60 -11.80
C GLU A 67 44.44 -11.86 -10.96
#